data_AF-A0A7W9HTY0-F1
#
_entry.id   AF-A0A7W9HTY0-F1
#
_cell.length_a   1.000
_cell.length_b   1.000
_cell.length_c   1.000
_cell.angle_alpha   90.00
_cell.angle_beta   90.00
_cell.angle_gamma   90.00
#
_symmetry.space_group_name_H-M   'P 1'
#
loop_
_entity.id
_entity.type
_entity.pdbx_description
1 polymer ?
#
loop_
_entity_poly.entity_id
_entity_poly.type
_entity_poly.pdbx_seq_one_letter_code
_entity_poly.pdbx_strand_id
1 'polypeptide(L)' 'MRNTEADTLDQLIEDCTDLPRELRGETKSLPEPRTARPWQVDDANYAQVADLDAYV' A
#
# COMPACT_ATOMS: atom_id res chain seq x y z
N MET A 1 -22.40 -0.17 -1.61
CA MET A 1 -21.52 0.32 -0.55
C MET A 1 -22.34 0.68 0.67
N ARG A 2 -22.29 -0.14 1.72
CA ARG A 2 -22.84 0.22 3.03
C ARG A 2 -21.92 1.30 3.63
N ASN A 3 -22.47 2.36 4.22
CA ASN A 3 -21.69 3.41 4.91
C ASN A 3 -21.35 2.99 6.36
N THR A 4 -21.01 1.73 6.57
CA THR A 4 -20.60 1.18 7.88
C THR A 4 -19.19 0.66 7.71
N GLU A 5 -18.31 0.90 8.69
CA GLU A 5 -16.95 0.36 8.60
C GLU A 5 -16.98 -1.18 8.67
N ALA A 6 -16.06 -1.81 7.95
CA ALA A 6 -15.92 -3.26 7.94
C ALA A 6 -15.23 -3.74 9.22
N ASP A 7 -15.86 -4.70 9.91
CA ASP A 7 -15.31 -5.29 11.13
C ASP A 7 -14.36 -6.46 10.83
N THR A 8 -14.37 -6.98 9.59
CA THR A 8 -13.53 -8.10 9.17
C THR A 8 -12.91 -7.88 7.78
N LEU A 9 -11.81 -8.60 7.51
CA LEU A 9 -11.16 -8.60 6.19
C LEU A 9 -12.10 -9.12 5.09
N ASP A 10 -12.93 -10.13 5.38
CA ASP A 10 -13.88 -10.67 4.41
C ASP A 10 -14.92 -9.63 3.99
N GLN A 11 -15.45 -8.84 4.95
CA GLN A 11 -16.37 -7.75 4.68
C GLN A 11 -15.70 -6.64 3.85
N LEU A 12 -14.45 -6.31 4.16
CA LEU A 12 -13.68 -5.35 3.37
C LEU A 12 -13.49 -5.81 1.92
N ILE A 13 -13.22 -7.10 1.71
CA ILE A 13 -13.09 -7.69 0.37
C ILE A 13 -14.42 -7.63 -0.38
N GLU A 14 -15.55 -7.94 0.27
CA GLU A 14 -16.89 -7.86 -0.32
C GLU A 14 -17.19 -6.42 -0.79
N ASP A 15 -17.00 -5.43 0.09
CA ASP A 15 -17.21 -4.01 -0.23
C ASP A 15 -16.35 -3.53 -1.41
N CYS A 16 -15.09 -3.98 -1.48
CA CYS A 16 -14.19 -3.66 -2.60
C CYS A 16 -14.59 -4.38 -3.89
N THR A 17 -15.16 -5.57 -3.81
CA THR A 17 -15.64 -6.34 -4.96
C THR A 17 -16.93 -5.76 -5.55
N ASP A 18 -17.69 -5.00 -4.77
CA ASP A 18 -18.85 -4.24 -5.22
C ASP A 18 -18.51 -2.94 -5.97
N LEU A 19 -17.22 -2.58 -6.06
CA LEU A 19 -16.79 -1.35 -6.73
C LEU A 19 -17.23 -1.36 -8.21
N PRO A 20 -17.99 -0.36 -8.70
CA PRO A 20 -18.43 -0.27 -10.10
C PRO A 20 -17.27 -0.43 -11.08
N ARG A 21 -17.52 -1.16 -12.16
CA ARG A 21 -16.48 -1.51 -13.15
C ARG A 21 -15.91 -0.28 -13.86
N GLU A 22 -16.70 0.78 -13.95
CA GLU A 22 -16.33 2.07 -14.55
C GLU A 22 -15.30 2.83 -13.70
N LEU A 23 -15.22 2.54 -12.40
CA LEU A 23 -14.22 3.09 -11.47
C LEU A 23 -12.96 2.21 -11.38
N ARG A 24 -13.03 0.96 -11.86
CA ARG A 24 -11.86 0.10 -11.96
C ARG A 24 -11.05 0.59 -13.15
N GLY A 25 -9.89 1.18 -12.88
CA GLY A 25 -8.95 1.56 -13.95
C GLY A 25 -8.72 0.38 -14.89
N GLU A 26 -8.44 0.68 -16.17
CA GLU A 26 -8.13 -0.36 -17.14
C GLU A 26 -7.09 -1.32 -16.58
N THR A 27 -7.34 -2.62 -16.68
CA THR A 27 -6.37 -3.66 -16.33
C THR A 27 -5.19 -3.55 -17.29
N LYS A 28 -4.25 -2.66 -16.98
CA LYS A 28 -2.97 -2.59 -17.67
C LYS A 28 -2.18 -3.82 -17.26
N SER A 29 -1.48 -4.42 -18.22
CA SER A 29 -0.50 -5.45 -17.91
C SER A 29 0.47 -4.87 -16.89
N LEU A 30 0.48 -5.44 -15.68
CA LEU A 30 1.50 -5.11 -14.71
C LEU A 30 2.85 -5.62 -15.25
N PRO A 31 3.96 -4.93 -14.94
CA PRO A 31 5.28 -5.47 -15.23
C PRO A 31 5.48 -6.80 -14.48
N GLU A 32 6.22 -7.72 -15.10
CA GLU A 32 6.56 -9.00 -14.49
C GLU A 32 7.20 -8.79 -13.09
N PRO A 33 6.84 -9.62 -12.11
CA PRO A 33 7.49 -9.61 -10.80
C PRO A 33 9.01 -9.77 -10.96
N ARG A 34 9.75 -8.85 -10.34
CA ARG A 34 11.22 -8.87 -10.33
C ARG A 34 11.73 -9.07 -8.93
N THR A 35 12.80 -9.85 -8.80
CA THR A 35 13.52 -9.98 -7.53
C THR A 35 13.97 -8.60 -7.07
N ALA A 36 13.51 -8.19 -5.89
CA ALA A 36 13.97 -6.97 -5.27
C ALA A 36 15.46 -7.09 -4.95
N ARG A 37 16.23 -6.03 -5.17
CA ARG A 37 17.58 -5.95 -4.59
C ARG A 37 17.45 -5.90 -3.07
N PRO A 38 18.40 -6.48 -2.32
CA PRO A 38 18.45 -6.29 -0.87
C PRO A 38 18.39 -4.80 -0.55
N TRP A 39 17.55 -4.44 0.41
CA TRP A 39 17.48 -3.06 0.88
C TRP A 39 18.82 -2.69 1.55
N GLN A 40 19.31 -1.51 1.26
CA GLN A 40 20.54 -0.96 1.84
C GLN A 40 20.23 0.45 2.31
N VAL A 41 20.64 0.76 3.53
CA VAL A 41 20.62 2.11 4.08
C VAL A 41 22.05 2.60 3.99
N ASP A 42 22.26 3.70 3.29
CA ASP A 42 23.55 4.37 3.24
C ASP A 42 23.64 5.47 4.31
N ASP A 43 24.85 6.00 4.47
CA ASP A 43 25.12 7.05 5.45
C ASP A 43 24.31 8.33 5.16
N ALA A 44 23.98 8.59 3.90
CA ALA A 44 23.17 9.74 3.50
C ALA A 44 21.71 9.59 3.96
N ASN A 45 21.15 8.39 3.90
CA ASN A 45 19.82 8.08 4.40
C ASN A 45 19.79 8.10 5.94
N TYR A 46 20.84 7.59 6.58
CA TYR A 46 20.98 7.67 8.04
C TYR A 46 21.05 9.12 8.53
N ALA A 47 21.82 9.98 7.86
CA ALA A 47 22.00 11.38 8.24
C ALA A 47 20.68 12.19 8.25
N GLN A 48 19.67 11.79 7.49
CA GLN A 48 18.36 12.47 7.46
C GLN A 48 17.57 12.31 8.75
N VAL A 49 17.86 11.25 9.51
CA VAL A 49 17.10 10.87 10.71
C VAL A 49 17.96 10.79 11.97
N ALA A 50 19.27 11.08 11.84
CA ALA A 50 20.23 10.95 12.93
C ALA A 50 19.91 11.81 14.16
N ASP A 51 19.24 12.96 13.97
CA ASP A 51 18.87 13.87 15.06
C ASP A 51 17.36 13.83 15.39
N LEU A 52 16.61 12.89 14.79
CA LEU A 52 15.18 12.70 15.02
C LEU A 52 14.97 11.65 16.13
N ASP A 53 15.47 11.93 17.33
CA ASP A 53 15.47 11.01 18.47
C ASP A 53 14.08 10.79 19.11
N ALA A 54 13.06 11.58 18.73
CA ALA A 54 11.76 11.54 19.37
C ALA A 54 10.59 11.59 18.38
N TYR A 55 9.80 10.52 18.37
CA TYR A 55 8.41 10.58 17.93
C TYR A 55 7.58 10.90 19.19
N VAL A 56 7.09 12.15 19.30
CA VAL A 56 6.18 12.58 20.37
C VAL A 56 4.74 12.27 19.98
#